data_AF-A0AAV1SHR0-F1
#
_entry.id   AF-A0AAV1SHR0-F1
#
_cell.length_a   1.000
_cell.length_b   1.000
_cell.length_c   1.000
_cell.angle_alpha   90.00
_cell.angle_beta   90.00
_cell.angle_gamma   90.00
#
_symmetry.space_group_name_H-M   'P 1'
#
loop_
_entity.id
_entity.type
_entity.pdbx_description
1 polymer ?
#
loop_
_entity_poly.entity_id
_entity_poly.type
_entity_poly.pdbx_seq_one_letter_code
_entity_poly.pdbx_strand_id
1 'polypeptide(L)'
;MEEFPLGNVLDAVVSQIIILLREKNIQFLHEIPKEVMTLSLYGDQIKLQLILSDFLFSVVHHAPSPNGWVEIKISPGLKLIQDGNEFIRLQFRLTHPGKGLPSALIDEIFEGRNQWTTLEGQRLNMSLKLLNRMNGHVQYTREHDRCYFVIDLELQSEKAKPKGLQADE
;
A
#
# COMPACT_ATOMS: atom_id res chain seq x y z
N MET A 1 -2.51 0.64 19.36
CA MET A 1 -2.81 1.29 18.08
C MET A 1 -2.73 2.78 18.32
N GLU A 2 -1.89 3.44 17.54
CA GLU A 2 -1.69 4.89 17.64
C GLU A 2 -2.39 5.55 16.47
N GLU A 3 -2.78 6.80 16.69
CA GLU A 3 -3.28 7.66 15.63
C GLU A 3 -2.11 8.19 14.81
N PHE A 4 -2.22 8.13 13.49
CA PHE A 4 -1.22 8.69 12.59
C PHE A 4 -1.88 9.28 11.33
N PRO A 5 -1.33 10.38 10.80
CA PRO A 5 -1.77 10.92 9.52
C PRO A 5 -1.24 10.08 8.36
N LEU A 6 -2.12 9.69 7.43
CA LEU A 6 -1.75 8.91 6.24
C LEU A 6 -0.76 9.67 5.35
N GLY A 7 -0.88 11.00 5.25
CA GLY A 7 0.05 11.84 4.51
C GLY A 7 1.52 11.62 4.91
N ASN A 8 1.81 11.52 6.21
CA ASN A 8 3.18 11.30 6.69
C ASN A 8 3.73 9.93 6.24
N VAL A 9 2.88 8.90 6.18
CA VAL A 9 3.29 7.58 5.68
C VAL A 9 3.64 7.68 4.20
N LEU A 10 2.80 8.35 3.42
CA LEU A 10 3.00 8.51 1.98
C LEU A 10 4.25 9.32 1.66
N ASP A 11 4.48 10.42 2.36
CA ASP A 11 5.70 11.23 2.23
C ASP A 11 6.95 10.41 2.52
N ALA A 12 6.91 9.57 3.55
CA ALA A 12 8.02 8.69 3.92
C ALA A 12 8.26 7.60 2.86
N VAL A 13 7.22 6.93 2.38
CA VAL A 13 7.30 5.90 1.33
C VAL A 13 7.89 6.48 0.05
N VAL A 14 7.41 7.65 -0.39
CA VAL A 14 7.91 8.33 -1.60
C VAL A 14 9.37 8.74 -1.39
N SER A 15 9.71 9.33 -0.25
CA SER A 15 11.08 9.77 0.04
C SER A 15 12.09 8.64 0.00
N GLN A 16 11.70 7.43 0.44
CA GLN A 16 12.57 6.26 0.43
C GLN A 16 12.95 5.79 -0.97
N ILE A 17 12.13 6.02 -2.00
CA ILE A 17 12.38 5.54 -3.36
C ILE A 17 13.02 6.59 -4.29
N ILE A 18 13.10 7.87 -3.87
CA ILE A 18 13.59 8.98 -4.72
C ILE A 18 14.98 8.70 -5.29
N ILE A 19 15.89 8.12 -4.50
CA ILE A 19 17.25 7.83 -4.94
C ILE A 19 17.22 6.78 -6.06
N LEU A 20 16.47 5.69 -5.86
CA LEU A 20 16.35 4.61 -6.85
C LEU A 20 15.70 5.10 -8.15
N LEU A 21 14.67 5.95 -8.08
CA LEU A 21 14.03 6.57 -9.25
C LEU A 21 15.04 7.37 -10.09
N ARG A 22 15.89 8.16 -9.42
CA ARG A 22 16.93 8.98 -10.08
C ARG A 22 18.01 8.10 -10.71
N GLU A 23 18.49 7.10 -9.98
CA GLU A 23 19.51 6.16 -10.47
C GLU A 23 19.03 5.41 -11.73
N LYS A 24 17.75 5.02 -11.77
CA LYS A 24 17.15 4.32 -12.91
C LYS A 24 16.60 5.26 -14.00
N ASN A 25 16.64 6.58 -13.81
CA ASN A 25 16.00 7.55 -14.69
C ASN A 25 14.53 7.18 -15.02
N ILE A 26 13.74 6.98 -13.96
CA ILE A 26 12.31 6.63 -14.02
C ILE A 26 11.48 7.79 -13.49
N GLN A 27 10.42 8.15 -14.20
CA GLN A 27 9.47 9.17 -13.75
C GLN A 27 8.54 8.64 -12.65
N PHE A 28 8.21 9.50 -11.69
CA PHE A 28 7.25 9.17 -10.64
C PHE A 28 5.98 10.01 -10.80
N LEU A 29 4.84 9.33 -10.90
CA LEU A 29 3.52 9.90 -11.04
C LEU A 29 2.70 9.60 -9.79
N HIS A 30 1.78 10.50 -9.42
CA HIS A 30 0.89 10.27 -8.30
C HIS A 30 -0.51 10.82 -8.55
N GLU A 31 -1.52 10.05 -8.18
CA GLU A 31 -2.92 10.44 -8.17
C GLU A 31 -3.50 10.17 -6.77
N ILE A 32 -3.39 11.17 -5.90
CA ILE A 32 -3.79 11.07 -4.49
C ILE A 32 -4.74 12.22 -4.16
N PRO A 33 -6.01 11.95 -3.83
CA PRO A 33 -6.96 12.98 -3.43
C PRO A 33 -6.50 13.75 -2.19
N LYS A 34 -6.84 15.04 -2.10
CA LYS A 34 -6.44 15.88 -0.96
C LYS A 34 -7.04 15.35 0.35
N GLU A 35 -8.28 14.88 0.31
CA GLU A 35 -8.93 14.30 1.48
C GLU A 35 -8.14 13.11 2.04
N VAL A 36 -7.56 12.27 1.17
CA VAL A 36 -6.74 11.11 1.55
C VAL A 36 -5.46 11.53 2.27
N MET A 37 -4.79 12.60 1.81
CA MET A 37 -3.59 13.13 2.45
C MET A 37 -3.86 13.65 3.87
N THR A 38 -5.08 14.08 4.15
CA THR A 38 -5.51 14.60 5.45
C THR A 38 -6.11 13.57 6.39
N LEU A 39 -6.25 12.31 5.96
CA LEU A 39 -6.83 11.25 6.80
C LEU A 39 -5.94 10.97 8.02
N SER A 40 -6.57 10.95 9.19
CA SER A 40 -6.00 10.40 10.42
C SER A 40 -6.52 8.98 10.60
N LEU A 41 -5.62 8.02 10.79
CA LEU A 41 -5.93 6.60 10.87
C LEU A 41 -5.34 6.00 12.15
N TYR A 42 -5.97 4.94 12.65
CA TYR A 42 -5.47 4.20 13.80
C TYR A 42 -4.86 2.87 13.37
N GLY A 43 -3.65 2.60 13.86
CA GLY A 43 -2.95 1.36 13.51
C GLY A 43 -1.49 1.36 13.90
N ASP A 44 -0.69 0.71 13.05
CA ASP A 44 0.76 0.65 13.14
C ASP A 44 1.35 1.34 11.90
N GLN A 45 1.73 2.60 12.07
CA GLN A 45 2.25 3.47 11.00
C GLN A 45 3.48 2.83 10.32
N ILE A 46 4.38 2.25 11.13
CA ILE A 46 5.66 1.72 10.66
C ILE A 46 5.44 0.48 9.82
N LYS A 47 4.52 -0.41 10.22
CA LYS A 47 4.14 -1.57 9.40
C LYS A 47 3.50 -1.13 8.08
N LEU A 48 2.59 -0.15 8.10
CA LEU A 48 1.97 0.35 6.87
C LEU A 48 3.02 0.92 5.91
N GLN A 49 3.91 1.78 6.43
CA GLN A 49 5.02 2.35 5.66
C GLN A 49 5.90 1.25 5.06
N LEU A 50 6.31 0.26 5.87
CA LEU A 50 7.14 -0.85 5.40
C LEU A 50 6.47 -1.62 4.27
N ILE A 51 5.19 -1.98 4.43
CA ILE A 51 4.42 -2.70 3.42
C ILE A 51 4.39 -1.92 2.10
N LEU A 52 3.97 -0.66 2.15
CA LEU A 52 3.84 0.17 0.95
C LEU A 52 5.19 0.41 0.27
N SER A 53 6.25 0.65 1.05
CA SER A 53 7.61 0.80 0.52
C SER A 53 8.08 -0.45 -0.19
N ASP A 54 7.91 -1.64 0.38
CA ASP A 54 8.40 -2.88 -0.22
C ASP A 54 7.77 -3.17 -1.57
N PHE A 55 6.44 -3.02 -1.67
CA PHE A 55 5.74 -3.17 -2.94
C PHE A 55 6.15 -2.10 -3.95
N LEU A 56 6.25 -0.84 -3.52
CA LEU A 56 6.65 0.25 -4.42
C LEU A 56 8.09 0.09 -4.91
N PHE A 57 9.01 -0.37 -4.06
CA PHE A 57 10.37 -0.72 -4.46
C PHE A 57 10.39 -1.80 -5.54
N SER A 58 9.57 -2.85 -5.40
CA SER A 58 9.45 -3.90 -6.42
C SER A 58 8.96 -3.32 -7.74
N VAL A 59 7.94 -2.46 -7.70
CA VAL A 59 7.41 -1.77 -8.89
C VAL A 59 8.50 -0.93 -9.59
N VAL A 60 9.27 -0.13 -8.83
CA VAL A 60 10.39 0.64 -9.38
C VAL A 60 11.50 -0.28 -9.93
N HIS A 61 11.77 -1.40 -9.26
CA HIS A 61 12.79 -2.36 -9.68
C HIS A 61 12.46 -3.01 -11.03
N HIS A 62 11.19 -3.36 -11.26
CA HIS A 62 10.72 -4.02 -12.48
C HIS A 62 10.18 -3.08 -13.56
N ALA A 63 10.10 -1.78 -13.27
CA ALA A 63 9.78 -0.76 -14.25
C ALA A 63 10.90 -0.62 -15.32
N PRO A 64 10.53 -0.44 -16.60
CA PRO A 64 11.46 -0.13 -17.68
C PRO A 64 12.38 1.04 -17.33
N SER A 65 13.65 0.88 -17.67
CA SER A 65 14.69 1.88 -17.41
C SER A 65 15.71 1.84 -18.55
N PRO A 66 16.16 3.01 -19.05
CA PRO A 66 15.71 4.36 -18.70
C PRO A 66 14.34 4.73 -19.32
N ASN A 67 13.78 5.87 -18.91
CA ASN A 67 12.57 6.50 -19.48
C ASN A 67 11.24 5.78 -19.23
N GLY A 68 11.19 4.88 -18.25
CA GLY A 68 9.92 4.36 -17.74
C GLY A 68 9.25 5.30 -16.74
N TRP A 69 8.10 4.88 -16.25
CA TRP A 69 7.37 5.59 -15.20
C TRP A 69 6.83 4.60 -14.17
N VAL A 70 6.60 5.11 -12.96
CA VAL A 70 5.87 4.42 -11.89
C VAL A 70 4.81 5.37 -11.37
N GLU A 71 3.61 4.84 -11.11
CA GLU A 71 2.49 5.60 -10.59
C GLU A 71 2.03 5.02 -9.25
N ILE A 72 1.75 5.91 -8.29
CA ILE A 72 0.92 5.59 -7.12
C ILE A 72 -0.44 6.27 -7.26
N LYS A 73 -1.51 5.48 -7.25
CA LYS A 73 -2.88 5.97 -7.20
C LYS A 73 -3.54 5.50 -5.92
N ILE A 74 -4.20 6.39 -5.20
CA ILE A 74 -4.92 6.04 -3.96
C ILE A 74 -6.37 6.46 -4.09
N SER A 75 -7.27 5.50 -3.91
CA SER A 75 -8.71 5.72 -3.97
C SER A 75 -9.35 5.41 -2.61
N PRO A 76 -10.05 6.37 -1.99
CA PRO A 76 -10.86 6.07 -0.82
C PRO A 76 -12.05 5.22 -1.24
N GLY A 77 -12.29 4.16 -0.50
CA GLY A 77 -13.43 3.27 -0.64
C GLY A 77 -14.55 3.62 0.34
N LEU A 78 -15.41 2.64 0.58
CA LEU A 78 -16.54 2.77 1.51
C LEU A 78 -16.05 2.98 2.94
N LYS A 79 -16.76 3.83 3.67
CA LYS A 79 -16.70 3.90 5.14
C LYS A 79 -17.63 2.84 5.73
N LEU A 80 -17.18 2.17 6.77
CA LEU A 80 -17.89 1.10 7.45
C LEU A 80 -17.95 1.38 8.94
N ILE A 81 -19.08 1.03 9.56
CA ILE A 81 -19.23 1.10 11.02
C ILE A 81 -19.27 -0.34 11.53
N GLN A 82 -18.33 -0.69 12.40
CA GLN A 82 -18.23 -2.01 13.02
C GLN A 82 -17.97 -1.83 14.51
N ASP A 83 -18.82 -2.42 15.36
CA ASP A 83 -18.72 -2.33 16.82
C ASP A 83 -18.60 -0.89 17.37
N GLY A 84 -19.28 0.06 16.70
CA GLY A 84 -19.27 1.48 17.04
C GLY A 84 -18.05 2.26 16.54
N ASN A 85 -17.06 1.60 15.92
CA ASN A 85 -15.89 2.26 15.32
C ASN A 85 -16.10 2.49 13.83
N GLU A 86 -15.57 3.62 13.32
CA GLU A 86 -15.55 3.88 11.88
C GLU A 86 -14.25 3.36 11.26
N PHE A 87 -14.40 2.65 10.15
CA PHE A 87 -13.32 2.16 9.31
C PHE A 87 -13.44 2.76 7.92
N ILE A 88 -12.30 2.98 7.27
CA ILE A 88 -12.22 3.38 5.88
C ILE A 88 -11.44 2.32 5.11
N ARG A 89 -11.97 1.94 3.94
CA ARG A 89 -11.22 1.15 2.97
C ARG A 89 -10.39 2.08 2.10
N LEU A 90 -9.13 1.74 1.88
CA LEU A 90 -8.21 2.44 1.00
C LEU A 90 -7.68 1.45 -0.02
N GLN A 91 -7.75 1.82 -1.29
CA GLN A 91 -7.12 1.09 -2.37
C GLN A 91 -5.88 1.84 -2.84
N PHE A 92 -4.71 1.22 -2.73
CA PHE A 92 -3.45 1.69 -3.29
C PHE A 92 -3.16 0.89 -4.56
N ARG A 93 -2.98 1.58 -5.67
CA ARG A 93 -2.57 1.00 -6.94
C ARG A 93 -1.18 1.47 -7.29
N LEU A 94 -0.26 0.53 -7.45
CA LEU A 94 1.14 0.80 -7.76
C LEU A 94 1.42 0.26 -9.16
N THR A 95 1.52 1.15 -10.15
CA THR A 95 1.54 0.81 -11.57
C THR A 95 2.91 1.05 -12.19
N HIS A 96 3.31 0.19 -13.12
CA HIS A 96 4.44 0.43 -14.03
C HIS A 96 4.18 -0.17 -15.42
N PRO A 97 4.82 0.35 -16.49
CA PRO A 97 4.72 -0.24 -17.82
C PRO A 97 5.62 -1.47 -17.95
N GLY A 98 5.52 -2.17 -19.08
CA GLY A 98 6.45 -3.26 -19.45
C GLY A 98 5.99 -4.65 -19.02
N LYS A 99 6.94 -5.58 -18.95
CA LYS A 99 6.66 -7.03 -18.82
C LYS A 99 6.16 -7.45 -17.43
N GLY A 100 6.26 -6.61 -16.43
CA GLY A 100 5.91 -6.96 -15.06
C GLY A 100 6.97 -7.78 -14.33
N LEU A 101 6.61 -8.24 -13.13
CA LEU A 101 7.43 -9.09 -12.27
C LEU A 101 7.70 -10.46 -12.92
N PRO A 102 8.88 -11.08 -12.72
CA PRO A 102 9.11 -12.46 -13.12
C PRO A 102 8.04 -13.40 -12.55
N SER A 103 7.53 -14.35 -13.35
CA SER A 103 6.49 -15.29 -12.88
C SER A 103 6.93 -16.07 -11.64
N ALA A 104 8.20 -16.46 -11.55
CA ALA A 104 8.74 -17.12 -10.36
C ALA A 104 8.61 -16.27 -9.08
N LEU A 105 8.76 -14.94 -9.18
CA LEU A 105 8.57 -14.04 -8.05
C LEU A 105 7.09 -13.93 -7.65
N ILE A 106 6.18 -13.90 -8.64
CA ILE A 106 4.74 -13.91 -8.39
C ILE A 106 4.33 -15.21 -7.66
N ASP A 107 4.83 -16.35 -8.12
CA ASP A 107 4.60 -17.66 -7.50
C ASP A 107 5.16 -17.72 -6.07
N GLU A 108 6.34 -17.13 -5.82
CA GLU A 108 6.94 -17.03 -4.49
C GLU A 108 6.09 -16.20 -3.50
N ILE A 109 5.48 -15.11 -3.99
CA ILE A 109 4.66 -14.20 -3.16
C ILE A 109 3.29 -14.82 -2.88
N PHE A 110 2.60 -15.35 -3.90
CA PHE A 110 1.18 -15.71 -3.80
C PHE A 110 0.89 -17.20 -3.69
N GLU A 111 1.72 -18.06 -4.30
CA GLU A 111 1.46 -19.50 -4.34
C GLU A 111 2.22 -20.29 -3.27
N GLY A 112 3.06 -19.61 -2.49
CA GLY A 112 3.63 -20.18 -1.26
C GLY A 112 4.44 -21.46 -1.50
N ARG A 113 5.09 -21.61 -2.66
CA ARG A 113 5.93 -22.78 -2.99
C ARG A 113 7.20 -22.91 -2.13
N ASN A 114 7.24 -22.31 -0.93
CA ASN A 114 8.25 -22.40 0.14
C ASN A 114 9.72 -22.30 -0.31
N GLN A 115 9.96 -21.73 -1.49
CA GLN A 115 11.30 -21.67 -2.05
C GLN A 115 11.97 -20.32 -1.78
N TRP A 116 11.20 -19.22 -1.58
CA TRP A 116 11.63 -17.83 -1.29
C TRP A 116 13.12 -17.59 -1.54
N THR A 117 13.51 -17.81 -2.80
CA THR A 117 14.92 -18.00 -3.16
C THR A 117 15.65 -16.67 -3.25
N THR A 118 14.88 -15.59 -3.40
CA THR A 118 15.36 -14.23 -3.59
C THR A 118 15.12 -13.37 -2.34
N LEU A 119 16.02 -12.42 -2.09
CA LEU A 119 15.83 -11.42 -1.04
C LEU A 119 14.57 -10.57 -1.29
N GLU A 120 14.26 -10.28 -2.56
CA GLU A 120 13.04 -9.57 -2.95
C GLU A 120 11.78 -10.37 -2.59
N GLY A 121 11.74 -11.67 -2.93
CA GLY A 121 10.63 -12.55 -2.60
C GLY A 121 10.42 -12.72 -1.09
N GLN A 122 11.50 -12.86 -0.32
CA GLN A 122 11.42 -12.92 1.15
C GLN A 122 10.82 -11.64 1.75
N ARG A 123 11.28 -10.49 1.28
CA ARG A 123 10.80 -9.17 1.70
C ARG A 123 9.31 -9.00 1.40
N LEU A 124 8.90 -9.21 0.14
CA LEU A 124 7.50 -9.06 -0.28
C LEU A 124 6.56 -10.06 0.42
N ASN A 125 7.02 -11.28 0.69
CA ASN A 125 6.26 -12.25 1.49
C ASN A 125 6.08 -11.80 2.94
N MET A 126 7.10 -11.17 3.54
CA MET A 126 6.95 -10.59 4.89
C MET A 126 5.93 -9.45 4.87
N SER A 127 6.01 -8.55 3.88
CA SER A 127 5.06 -7.45 3.69
C SER A 127 3.63 -7.99 3.46
N LEU A 128 3.45 -9.05 2.68
CA LEU A 128 2.16 -9.72 2.47
C LEU A 128 1.59 -10.29 3.79
N LYS A 129 2.42 -10.96 4.59
CA LYS A 129 2.01 -11.50 5.91
C LYS A 129 1.63 -10.39 6.88
N LEU A 130 2.35 -9.28 6.87
CA LEU A 130 2.03 -8.10 7.68
C LEU A 130 0.73 -7.45 7.21
N LEU A 131 0.54 -7.31 5.89
CA LEU A 131 -0.67 -6.78 5.28
C LEU A 131 -1.90 -7.59 5.67
N ASN A 132 -1.83 -8.93 5.59
CA ASN A 132 -2.92 -9.82 6.01
C ASN A 132 -3.28 -9.64 7.49
N ARG A 133 -2.29 -9.37 8.36
CA ARG A 133 -2.53 -9.08 9.78
C ARG A 133 -3.13 -7.69 10.02
N MET A 134 -2.99 -6.77 9.06
CA MET A 134 -3.59 -5.44 9.09
C MET A 134 -4.94 -5.37 8.38
N ASN A 135 -5.62 -6.52 8.20
CA ASN A 135 -6.89 -6.61 7.47
C ASN A 135 -6.81 -6.05 6.04
N GLY A 136 -5.67 -6.28 5.38
CA GLY A 136 -5.45 -5.91 4.00
C GLY A 136 -5.21 -7.12 3.11
N HIS A 137 -5.28 -6.90 1.81
CA HIS A 137 -4.97 -7.87 0.78
C HIS A 137 -4.26 -7.18 -0.38
N VAL A 138 -3.49 -7.95 -1.14
CA VAL A 138 -2.81 -7.46 -2.34
C VAL A 138 -2.99 -8.45 -3.48
N GLN A 139 -3.14 -7.92 -4.67
CA GLN A 139 -3.17 -8.66 -5.91
C GLN A 139 -2.19 -8.04 -6.90
N TYR A 140 -1.69 -8.85 -7.83
CA TYR A 140 -0.87 -8.39 -8.93
C TYR A 140 -1.56 -8.71 -10.25
N THR A 141 -1.65 -7.72 -11.14
CA THR A 141 -2.24 -7.88 -12.48
C THR A 141 -1.26 -7.43 -13.55
N ARG A 142 -1.25 -8.17 -14.66
CA ARG A 142 -0.53 -7.84 -15.89
C ARG A 142 -1.55 -7.62 -17.00
N GLU A 143 -1.60 -6.40 -17.51
CA GLU A 143 -2.36 -6.02 -18.70
C GLU A 143 -1.42 -5.93 -19.92
N HIS A 144 -1.96 -5.51 -21.07
CA HIS A 144 -1.20 -5.42 -22.32
C HIS A 144 -0.09 -4.35 -22.28
N ASP A 145 -0.34 -3.22 -21.61
CA ASP A 145 0.53 -2.03 -21.60
C ASP A 145 1.11 -1.70 -20.21
N ARG A 146 0.55 -2.29 -19.15
CA ARG A 146 0.94 -2.02 -17.77
C ARG A 146 0.77 -3.22 -16.86
N CYS A 147 1.51 -3.18 -15.76
CA CYS A 147 1.35 -4.08 -14.65
C CYS A 147 1.14 -3.28 -13.37
N TYR A 148 0.40 -3.84 -12.42
CA TYR A 148 0.17 -3.13 -11.17
C TYR A 148 -0.09 -4.08 -10.00
N PHE A 149 0.31 -3.63 -8.82
CA PHE A 149 -0.25 -4.12 -7.58
C PHE A 149 -1.52 -3.34 -7.24
N VAL A 150 -2.52 -4.03 -6.70
CA VAL A 150 -3.65 -3.44 -6.00
C VAL A 150 -3.59 -3.90 -4.56
N ILE A 151 -3.40 -2.97 -3.64
CA ILE A 151 -3.38 -3.20 -2.19
C ILE A 151 -4.64 -2.57 -1.63
N ASP A 152 -5.52 -3.37 -1.07
CA ASP A 152 -6.73 -2.92 -0.41
C ASP A 152 -6.56 -3.12 1.09
N LEU A 153 -6.84 -2.07 1.86
CA LEU A 153 -6.62 -2.06 3.30
C LEU A 153 -7.79 -1.39 4.01
N GLU A 154 -8.26 -2.00 5.09
CA GLU A 154 -9.27 -1.43 5.98
C GLU A 154 -8.60 -0.94 7.26
N LEU A 155 -8.68 0.36 7.53
CA LEU A 155 -8.11 0.99 8.72
C LEU A 155 -9.18 1.77 9.47
N GLN A 156 -9.07 1.79 10.79
CA GLN A 156 -9.96 2.59 11.62
C GLN A 156 -9.67 4.09 11.40
N SER A 157 -10.70 4.89 11.14
CA SER A 157 -10.61 6.35 10.93
C SER A 157 -11.17 7.18 12.09
N GLU A 158 -12.14 6.64 12.86
CA GLU A 158 -12.64 7.29 14.07
C GLU A 158 -12.93 6.27 15.19
N LYS A 159 -12.77 6.69 16.45
CA LYS A 159 -13.18 5.92 17.62
C LYS A 159 -14.64 6.21 17.95
N ALA A 160 -15.38 5.18 18.38
CA ALA A 160 -16.72 5.35 18.94
C ALA A 160 -16.71 6.44 20.03
N LYS A 161 -17.52 7.49 19.89
CA LYS A 161 -17.85 8.34 21.05
C LYS A 161 -18.70 7.49 21.99
N PRO A 162 -18.36 7.33 23.28
CA PRO A 162 -19.25 6.68 24.21
C PRO A 162 -20.60 7.42 24.18
N LYS A 163 -21.70 6.67 23.97
CA LYS A 163 -23.05 7.23 24.11
C LYS A 163 -23.14 7.79 25.53
N GLY A 164 -23.08 9.11 25.66
CA GLY A 164 -23.37 9.77 26.91
C GLY A 164 -24.77 9.35 27.34
N LEU A 165 -24.90 8.83 28.56
CA LEU A 165 -26.17 8.81 29.24
C LEU A 165 -26.67 10.26 29.23
N GLN A 166 -27.74 10.52 28.49
CA GLN A 166 -28.60 11.64 28.80
C GLN A 166 -29.16 11.35 30.19
N ALA A 167 -28.64 12.03 31.19
CA ALA A 167 -29.36 12.21 32.45
C ALA A 167 -30.44 13.24 32.14
N ASP A 168 -31.68 12.79 32.09
CA ASP A 168 -32.86 13.64 32.06
C ASP A 168 -32.87 14.57 33.29
N GLU A 169 -33.22 15.84 33.07
CA GLU A 169 -33.44 16.89 34.08
C GLU A 169 -34.58 16.55 35.06
#